data_AF-A0A317AG73-F1
#
_entry.id   AF-A0A317AG73-F1
#
_cell.length_a   1.000
_cell.length_b   1.000
_cell.length_c   1.000
_cell.angle_alpha   90.00
_cell.angle_beta   90.00
_cell.angle_gamma   90.00
#
_symmetry.space_group_name_H-M   'P 1'
#
loop_
_entity.id
_entity.type
_entity.pdbx_description
1 polymer ?
#
loop_
_entity_poly.entity_id
_entity_poly.type
_entity_poly.pdbx_seq_one_letter_code
_entity_poly.pdbx_strand_id
1 'polypeptide(L)'
;MSTERPDPIFCTKIGDTNPNTPNELQCCSPNTQNSTLCRSIFSNPLNSDIFTGTCFAPGHDCLADCQHPRLIYSSKVQDDYEDGNGSAPKNRYLACVNVPNMAGYLRQDVLGPNITSQVEPHISRNATKKQLQGISYAVTECLAATCRNSRKPGKCKKQCSGVSLLWNQTTPDIQGIDQCLDTLCQGEYNSLPYADSDVVGIGVGRRG
;
A
#
# COMPACT_ATOMS: atom_id res chain seq x y z
N MET A 1 6.86 -4.12 28.61
CA MET A 1 7.29 -2.88 27.92
C MET A 1 7.65 -3.27 26.50
N SER A 2 6.70 -3.18 25.58
CA SER A 2 6.96 -3.44 24.17
C SER A 2 7.72 -2.24 23.62
N THR A 3 8.92 -2.45 23.10
CA THR A 3 9.64 -1.46 22.31
C THR A 3 8.86 -1.24 21.01
N GLU A 4 7.86 -0.36 21.04
CA GLU A 4 7.10 0.04 19.86
C GLU A 4 8.05 0.71 18.88
N ARG A 5 8.32 0.03 17.77
CA ARG A 5 8.94 0.65 16.61
C ARG A 5 7.91 1.63 16.06
N PRO A 6 8.18 2.94 15.99
CA PRO A 6 7.22 3.87 15.43
C PRO A 6 6.92 3.48 13.98
N ASP A 7 5.63 3.43 13.63
CA ASP A 7 5.18 3.05 12.30
C ASP A 7 5.78 3.99 11.24
N PRO A 8 6.17 3.49 10.06
CA PRO A 8 6.73 4.35 9.03
C PRO A 8 5.69 5.34 8.49
N ILE A 9 6.14 6.53 8.11
CA ILE A 9 5.31 7.55 7.45
C ILE A 9 4.87 7.05 6.08
N PHE A 10 5.82 6.48 5.32
CA PHE A 10 5.58 6.01 3.96
C PHE A 10 6.59 4.93 3.56
N CYS A 11 6.16 3.83 2.93
CA CYS A 11 7.05 2.81 2.36
C CYS A 11 6.85 2.63 0.84
N THR A 12 7.94 2.56 0.07
CA THR A 12 7.94 2.59 -1.42
C THR A 12 8.12 1.26 -2.13
N LYS A 13 8.18 0.12 -1.42
CA LYS A 13 8.44 -1.21 -2.02
C LYS A 13 7.58 -2.33 -1.46
N ILE A 14 6.38 -2.00 -0.99
CA ILE A 14 5.45 -3.00 -0.46
C ILE A 14 5.07 -3.97 -1.58
N GLY A 15 5.29 -5.27 -1.38
CA GLY A 15 5.02 -6.31 -2.35
C GLY A 15 5.93 -6.30 -3.58
N ASP A 16 7.07 -5.62 -3.54
CA ASP A 16 8.10 -5.74 -4.57
C ASP A 16 8.84 -7.06 -4.33
N THR A 17 8.47 -8.17 -4.97
CA THR A 17 9.02 -9.51 -4.70
C THR A 17 10.13 -9.88 -5.68
N ASN A 18 11.39 -9.51 -5.40
CA ASN A 18 12.53 -9.96 -6.20
C ASN A 18 13.18 -11.20 -5.55
N PRO A 19 13.13 -12.39 -6.18
CA PRO A 19 13.69 -13.62 -5.61
C PRO A 19 15.22 -13.59 -5.45
N ASN A 20 15.91 -12.62 -6.07
CA ASN A 20 17.38 -12.52 -6.06
C ASN A 20 17.91 -11.49 -5.05
N THR A 21 17.04 -10.70 -4.40
CA THR A 21 17.42 -9.74 -3.36
C THR A 21 16.40 -9.77 -2.24
N PRO A 22 16.77 -10.10 -0.99
CA PRO A 22 15.84 -9.98 0.14
C PRO A 22 15.30 -8.55 0.17
N ASN A 23 13.98 -8.42 0.03
CA ASN A 23 13.36 -7.11 -0.06
C ASN A 23 13.33 -6.46 1.31
N GLU A 24 14.24 -5.52 1.53
CA GLU A 24 14.11 -4.63 2.66
C GLU A 24 13.13 -3.52 2.31
N LEU A 25 12.02 -3.45 3.05
CA LEU A 25 11.05 -2.37 2.94
C LEU A 25 11.77 -1.02 3.01
N GLN A 26 11.62 -0.22 1.95
CA GLN A 26 12.16 1.13 1.92
C GLN A 26 11.15 2.10 2.51
N CYS A 27 11.35 2.43 3.79
CA CYS A 27 10.42 3.24 4.56
C CYS A 27 11.01 4.57 5.02
N CYS A 28 10.27 5.65 4.82
CA CYS A 28 10.44 6.92 5.49
C CYS A 28 9.92 6.83 6.93
N SER A 29 10.74 7.18 7.91
CA SER A 29 10.40 7.08 9.33
C SER A 29 10.28 8.47 9.98
N PRO A 30 9.48 8.62 11.06
CA PRO A 30 9.32 9.89 11.77
C PRO A 30 10.62 10.53 12.25
N ASN A 31 11.58 9.70 12.68
CA ASN A 31 12.86 10.14 13.22
C ASN A 31 13.89 10.50 12.12
N THR A 32 13.61 10.18 10.86
CA THR A 32 14.56 10.35 9.74
C THR A 32 13.91 11.00 8.52
N GLN A 33 12.97 11.94 8.75
CA GLN A 33 12.23 12.66 7.70
C GLN A 33 13.13 13.45 6.72
N ASN A 34 14.34 13.82 7.16
CA ASN A 34 15.35 14.47 6.32
C ASN A 34 16.31 13.48 5.64
N SER A 35 16.10 12.17 5.74
CA SER A 35 16.92 11.18 5.03
C SER A 35 16.78 11.33 3.51
N THR A 36 17.78 10.85 2.77
CA THR A 36 17.73 10.81 1.29
C THR A 36 16.48 10.08 0.78
N LEU A 37 16.06 9.02 1.46
CA LEU A 37 14.86 8.27 1.10
C LEU A 37 13.56 9.07 1.29
N CYS A 38 13.36 9.67 2.48
CA CYS A 38 12.18 10.52 2.71
C CYS A 38 12.16 11.70 1.74
N ARG A 39 13.32 12.32 1.49
CA ARG A 39 13.42 13.36 0.47
C ARG A 39 13.06 12.79 -0.90
N SER A 40 13.59 11.65 -1.35
CA SER A 40 13.23 11.14 -2.68
C SER A 40 11.74 10.84 -2.82
N ILE A 41 11.07 10.47 -1.74
CA ILE A 41 9.61 10.25 -1.71
C ILE A 41 8.84 11.57 -1.86
N PHE A 42 9.22 12.60 -1.09
CA PHE A 42 8.42 13.83 -0.92
C PHE A 42 8.99 15.11 -1.58
N SER A 43 10.19 15.09 -2.16
CA SER A 43 10.83 16.31 -2.71
C SER A 43 10.28 16.72 -4.08
N ASN A 44 9.68 15.80 -4.82
CA ASN A 44 9.32 16.05 -6.20
C ASN A 44 8.04 15.28 -6.60
N PRO A 45 6.86 15.78 -6.21
CA PRO A 45 5.58 15.09 -6.46
C PRO A 45 5.30 14.84 -7.94
N LEU A 46 5.91 15.59 -8.85
CA LEU A 46 5.76 15.43 -10.31
C LEU A 46 6.66 14.34 -10.91
N ASN A 47 7.69 13.89 -10.18
CA ASN A 47 8.65 12.88 -10.64
C ASN A 47 8.58 11.57 -9.84
N SER A 48 7.69 11.50 -8.86
CA SER A 48 7.41 10.30 -8.10
C SER A 48 6.13 9.68 -8.66
N ASP A 49 6.26 8.53 -9.33
CA ASP A 49 5.13 7.78 -9.91
C ASP A 49 4.02 7.45 -8.89
N ILE A 50 4.33 7.58 -7.59
CA ILE A 50 3.42 7.39 -6.46
C ILE A 50 2.51 8.62 -6.25
N PHE A 51 2.98 9.83 -6.53
CA PHE A 51 2.21 11.08 -6.38
C PHE A 51 1.57 11.51 -7.69
N THR A 52 2.12 11.12 -8.84
CA THR A 52 1.51 11.35 -10.15
C THR A 52 0.49 10.26 -10.50
N GLY A 53 -0.75 10.64 -10.80
CA GLY A 53 -1.78 9.71 -11.28
C GLY A 53 -2.41 8.79 -10.21
N THR A 54 -2.16 9.04 -8.93
CA THR A 54 -2.83 8.40 -7.77
C THR A 54 -3.77 9.39 -7.06
N CYS A 55 -4.24 9.05 -5.85
CA CYS A 55 -5.08 9.96 -5.06
C CYS A 55 -4.34 11.23 -4.57
N PHE A 56 -3.02 11.29 -4.74
CA PHE A 56 -2.22 12.49 -4.50
C PHE A 56 -2.14 13.43 -5.72
N ALA A 57 -2.81 13.09 -6.82
CA ALA A 57 -2.92 14.01 -7.95
C ALA A 57 -3.83 15.21 -7.58
N PRO A 58 -3.60 16.40 -8.17
CA PRO A 58 -4.44 17.57 -7.92
C PRO A 58 -5.94 17.28 -8.15
N GLY A 59 -6.78 17.68 -7.20
CA GLY A 59 -8.24 17.48 -7.27
C GLY A 59 -8.76 16.13 -6.73
N HIS A 60 -7.88 15.28 -6.22
CA HIS A 60 -8.24 14.02 -5.57
C HIS A 60 -8.20 14.11 -4.03
N ASP A 61 -9.06 13.30 -3.39
CA ASP A 61 -9.11 13.11 -1.94
C ASP A 61 -8.68 11.68 -1.61
N CYS A 62 -7.50 11.51 -1.01
CA CYS A 62 -6.98 10.19 -0.65
C CYS A 62 -7.82 9.49 0.41
N LEU A 63 -8.50 10.21 1.31
CA LEU A 63 -9.40 9.58 2.26
C LEU A 63 -10.60 8.98 1.54
N ALA A 64 -11.17 9.68 0.55
CA ALA A 64 -12.30 9.19 -0.22
C ALA A 64 -11.89 8.05 -1.17
N ASP A 65 -10.84 8.23 -1.97
CA ASP A 65 -10.42 7.27 -2.99
C ASP A 65 -10.01 5.93 -2.36
N CYS A 66 -9.26 5.97 -1.25
CA CYS A 66 -8.73 4.78 -0.59
C CYS A 66 -9.75 4.02 0.27
N GLN A 67 -10.99 4.49 0.36
CA GLN A 67 -12.08 3.72 0.99
C GLN A 67 -12.78 2.77 -0.01
N HIS A 68 -12.44 2.83 -1.30
CA HIS A 68 -13.12 2.07 -2.35
C HIS A 68 -12.19 0.96 -2.90
N PRO A 69 -12.36 -0.31 -2.48
CA PRO A 69 -11.50 -1.41 -2.96
C PRO A 69 -11.43 -1.48 -4.48
N ARG A 70 -12.57 -1.27 -5.17
CA ARG A 70 -12.62 -1.24 -6.63
C ARG A 70 -11.71 -0.20 -7.24
N LEU A 71 -11.52 0.97 -6.62
CA LEU A 71 -10.57 1.97 -7.12
C LEU A 71 -9.14 1.53 -6.84
N ILE A 72 -8.86 1.04 -5.63
CA ILE A 72 -7.51 0.63 -5.20
C ILE A 72 -6.96 -0.44 -6.15
N TYR A 73 -7.79 -1.41 -6.51
CA TYR A 73 -7.37 -2.58 -7.27
C TYR A 73 -7.86 -2.60 -8.73
N SER A 74 -8.60 -1.62 -9.22
CA SER A 74 -8.94 -1.56 -10.66
C SER A 74 -7.67 -1.36 -11.49
N SER A 75 -7.55 -2.12 -12.57
CA SER A 75 -6.71 -1.72 -13.69
C SER A 75 -7.24 -0.40 -14.24
N LYS A 76 -6.36 0.52 -14.64
CA LYS A 76 -6.81 1.52 -15.61
C LYS A 76 -7.31 0.74 -16.83
N VAL A 77 -8.46 1.12 -17.38
CA VAL A 77 -8.88 0.60 -18.69
C VAL A 77 -7.74 0.95 -19.65
N GLN A 78 -7.01 -0.06 -20.08
CA GLN A 78 -5.96 0.04 -21.08
C GLN A 78 -6.53 -0.68 -22.29
N ASP A 79 -6.78 0.07 -23.37
CA ASP A 79 -7.35 -0.45 -24.61
C ASP A 79 -6.39 -1.44 -25.31
N ASP A 80 -5.10 -1.44 -24.93
CA ASP A 80 -4.08 -2.38 -25.42
C ASP A 80 -3.69 -3.40 -24.36
N TYR A 81 -3.95 -4.67 -24.66
CA TYR A 81 -3.64 -5.83 -23.82
C TYR A 81 -2.13 -6.16 -23.74
N GLU A 82 -1.29 -5.46 -24.53
CA GLU A 82 0.17 -5.66 -24.56
C GLU A 82 0.98 -4.61 -23.79
N ASP A 83 0.39 -3.46 -23.44
CA ASP A 83 1.13 -2.29 -22.89
C ASP A 83 0.86 -2.00 -21.39
N GLY A 84 0.14 -2.89 -20.71
CA GLY A 84 -0.18 -2.76 -19.29
C GLY A 84 0.89 -3.33 -18.35
N ASN A 85 1.78 -2.50 -17.82
CA ASN A 85 2.80 -2.95 -16.85
C ASN A 85 2.31 -3.03 -15.38
N GLY A 86 1.02 -2.80 -15.09
CA GLY A 86 0.45 -2.87 -13.73
C GLY A 86 0.93 -1.77 -12.75
N SER A 87 1.71 -0.78 -13.22
CA SER A 87 2.27 0.29 -12.37
C SER A 87 1.20 1.15 -11.69
N ALA A 88 0.13 1.53 -12.40
CA ALA A 88 -0.93 2.38 -11.88
C ALA A 88 -1.68 1.78 -10.66
N PRO A 89 -2.22 0.55 -10.72
CA PRO A 89 -2.84 -0.08 -9.56
C PRO A 89 -1.83 -0.33 -8.43
N LYS A 90 -0.58 -0.70 -8.74
CA LYS A 90 0.49 -0.80 -7.75
C LYS A 90 0.71 0.53 -7.01
N ASN A 91 0.86 1.63 -7.73
CA ASN A 91 1.10 2.95 -7.13
C ASN A 91 -0.10 3.44 -6.31
N ARG A 92 -1.33 3.15 -6.75
CA ARG A 92 -2.54 3.47 -5.99
C ARG A 92 -2.64 2.64 -4.71
N TYR A 93 -2.35 1.34 -4.78
CA TYR A 93 -2.27 0.50 -3.59
C TYR A 93 -1.21 1.02 -2.61
N LEU A 94 0.00 1.33 -3.11
CA LEU A 94 1.09 1.91 -2.31
C LEU A 94 0.67 3.22 -1.65
N ALA A 95 0.00 4.12 -2.38
CA ALA A 95 -0.52 5.36 -1.82
C ALA A 95 -1.50 5.05 -0.66
N CYS A 96 -2.50 4.23 -0.92
CA CYS A 96 -3.58 3.95 0.03
C CYS A 96 -3.15 3.22 1.30
N VAL A 97 -2.21 2.27 1.22
CA VAL A 97 -1.67 1.57 2.41
C VAL A 97 -1.00 2.53 3.38
N ASN A 98 -0.35 3.59 2.87
CA ASN A 98 0.36 4.55 3.70
C ASN A 98 -0.54 5.69 4.25
N VAL A 99 -1.75 5.89 3.70
CA VAL A 99 -2.67 6.98 4.11
C VAL A 99 -2.94 7.01 5.61
N PRO A 100 -3.25 5.88 6.30
CA PRO A 100 -3.58 5.94 7.71
C PRO A 100 -2.43 6.40 8.61
N ASN A 101 -1.19 6.01 8.30
CA ASN A 101 -0.01 6.47 9.03
C ASN A 101 0.22 7.96 8.81
N MET A 102 0.16 8.42 7.56
CA MET A 102 0.29 9.85 7.24
C MET A 102 -0.79 10.69 7.92
N ALA A 103 -2.05 10.25 7.92
CA ALA A 103 -3.14 10.91 8.62
C ALA A 103 -2.89 10.99 10.14
N GLY A 104 -2.40 9.90 10.73
CA GLY A 104 -2.03 9.83 12.14
C GLY A 104 -0.95 10.85 12.52
N TYR A 105 0.13 10.92 11.75
CA TYR A 105 1.22 11.86 11.98
C TYR A 105 0.86 13.31 11.66
N LEU A 106 0.07 13.55 10.61
CA LEU A 106 -0.42 14.88 10.26
C LEU A 106 -1.32 15.44 11.38
N ARG A 107 -2.20 14.62 11.96
CA ARG A 107 -3.05 15.01 13.09
C ARG A 107 -2.24 15.35 14.36
N GLN A 108 -1.10 14.68 14.56
CA GLN A 108 -0.21 14.93 15.70
C GLN A 108 0.73 16.12 15.47
N ASP A 109 0.74 16.71 14.27
CA ASP A 109 1.62 17.83 13.88
C ASP A 109 3.13 17.50 14.01
N VAL A 110 3.51 16.25 13.74
CA VAL A 110 4.91 15.77 13.83
C VAL A 110 5.56 15.54 12.47
N LEU A 111 4.84 15.81 11.38
CA LEU A 111 5.39 15.80 10.03
C LEU A 111 6.19 17.08 9.77
N GLY A 112 7.36 16.93 9.17
CA GLY A 112 8.20 18.04 8.75
C GLY A 112 7.52 18.87 7.66
N PRO A 113 7.83 20.18 7.56
CA PRO A 113 7.10 21.11 6.68
C PRO A 113 7.01 20.66 5.22
N ASN A 114 8.06 20.02 4.70
CA ASN A 114 8.08 19.51 3.33
C ASN A 114 7.12 18.33 3.12
N ILE A 115 6.94 17.45 4.11
CA ILE A 115 6.01 16.33 3.99
C ILE A 115 4.58 16.84 4.17
N THR A 116 4.37 17.72 5.15
CA THR A 116 3.07 18.35 5.43
C THR A 116 2.51 19.04 4.19
N SER A 117 3.31 19.84 3.47
CA SER A 117 2.85 20.56 2.27
C SER A 117 2.43 19.64 1.12
N GLN A 118 2.92 18.40 1.08
CA GLN A 118 2.56 17.39 0.07
C GLN A 118 1.35 16.56 0.48
N VAL A 119 1.15 16.35 1.79
CA VAL A 119 0.15 15.43 2.32
C VAL A 119 -1.17 16.15 2.64
N GLU A 120 -1.09 17.32 3.26
CA GLU A 120 -2.24 18.08 3.76
C GLU A 120 -3.28 18.44 2.69
N PRO A 121 -2.92 18.71 1.41
CA PRO A 121 -3.92 18.96 0.36
C PRO A 121 -4.81 17.75 0.04
N HIS A 122 -4.38 16.53 0.37
CA HIS A 122 -5.05 15.27 -0.03
C HIS A 122 -5.57 14.45 1.15
N ILE A 123 -5.06 14.71 2.35
CA ILE A 123 -5.41 14.01 3.58
C ILE A 123 -5.80 15.04 4.63
N SER A 124 -7.08 15.07 4.99
CA SER A 124 -7.56 15.97 6.04
C SER A 124 -6.93 15.66 7.40
N ARG A 125 -6.48 16.71 8.11
CA ARG A 125 -6.07 16.64 9.53
C ARG A 125 -7.14 16.04 10.45
N ASN A 126 -8.40 16.17 10.05
CA ASN A 126 -9.57 15.71 10.79
C ASN A 126 -10.08 14.34 10.31
N ALA A 127 -9.23 13.53 9.67
CA ALA A 127 -9.57 12.17 9.27
C ALA A 127 -10.19 11.40 10.44
N THR A 128 -11.44 10.96 10.26
CA THR A 128 -12.20 10.27 11.30
C THR A 128 -11.73 8.83 11.45
N LYS A 129 -11.94 8.25 12.64
CA LYS A 129 -11.67 6.83 12.91
C LYS A 129 -12.35 5.92 11.87
N LYS A 130 -13.59 6.26 11.47
CA LYS A 130 -14.37 5.49 10.48
C LYS A 130 -13.72 5.51 9.09
N GLN A 131 -13.22 6.67 8.64
CA GLN A 131 -12.52 6.77 7.36
C GLN A 131 -11.25 5.91 7.36
N LEU A 132 -10.43 5.99 8.41
CA LEU A 132 -9.20 5.22 8.52
C LEU A 132 -9.46 3.71 8.64
N GLN A 133 -10.53 3.31 9.33
CA GLN A 133 -11.03 1.93 9.34
C GLN A 133 -11.44 1.46 7.94
N GLY A 134 -12.17 2.30 7.20
CA GLY A 134 -12.60 2.00 5.82
C GLY A 134 -11.41 1.78 4.89
N ILE A 135 -10.37 2.63 4.99
CA ILE A 135 -9.14 2.46 4.21
C ILE A 135 -8.40 1.19 4.60
N SER A 136 -8.22 0.96 5.90
CA SER A 136 -7.52 -0.23 6.41
C SER A 136 -8.22 -1.52 6.00
N TYR A 137 -9.55 -1.53 6.01
CA TYR A 137 -10.35 -2.62 5.48
C TYR A 137 -10.12 -2.78 3.97
N ALA A 138 -10.24 -1.70 3.20
CA ALA A 138 -10.12 -1.74 1.75
C ALA A 138 -8.75 -2.26 1.27
N VAL A 139 -7.65 -1.88 1.93
CA VAL A 139 -6.29 -2.32 1.54
C VAL A 139 -5.92 -3.74 2.00
N THR A 140 -6.69 -4.33 2.92
CA THR A 140 -6.40 -5.66 3.51
C THR A 140 -7.38 -6.74 3.06
N GLU A 141 -8.64 -6.38 2.78
CA GLU A 141 -9.71 -7.32 2.44
C GLU A 141 -9.38 -8.13 1.19
N CYS A 142 -8.95 -7.47 0.11
CA CYS A 142 -8.64 -8.16 -1.14
C CYS A 142 -7.47 -9.14 -0.96
N LEU A 143 -6.48 -8.84 -0.13
CA LEU A 143 -5.39 -9.78 0.17
C LEU A 143 -5.90 -11.03 0.89
N ALA A 144 -6.73 -10.83 1.92
CA ALA A 144 -7.34 -11.93 2.65
C ALA A 144 -8.31 -12.74 1.78
N ALA A 145 -9.04 -12.10 0.87
CA ALA A 145 -9.91 -12.75 -0.11
C ALA A 145 -9.10 -13.58 -1.12
N THR A 146 -8.04 -13.00 -1.69
CA THR A 146 -7.10 -13.68 -2.59
C THR A 146 -6.56 -14.95 -1.97
N CYS A 147 -6.10 -14.87 -0.71
CA CYS A 147 -5.61 -16.04 -0.01
C CYS A 147 -6.69 -17.12 0.17
N ARG A 148 -7.91 -16.74 0.56
CA ARG A 148 -9.04 -17.66 0.74
C ARG A 148 -9.42 -18.39 -0.55
N ASN A 149 -9.32 -17.70 -1.69
CA ASN A 149 -9.68 -18.23 -3.01
C ASN A 149 -8.51 -18.91 -3.75
N SER A 150 -7.30 -18.89 -3.17
CA SER A 150 -6.14 -19.60 -3.70
C SER A 150 -6.32 -21.13 -3.73
N ARG A 151 -5.52 -21.83 -4.53
CA ARG A 151 -5.56 -23.32 -4.59
C ARG A 151 -5.22 -23.98 -3.25
N LYS A 152 -4.36 -23.36 -2.44
CA LYS A 152 -3.99 -23.86 -1.11
C LYS A 152 -4.04 -22.73 -0.08
N PRO A 153 -5.24 -22.34 0.40
CA PRO A 153 -5.41 -21.21 1.31
C PRO A 153 -4.61 -21.38 2.61
N GLY A 154 -4.40 -22.62 3.07
CA GLY A 154 -3.58 -22.90 4.25
C GLY A 154 -2.12 -22.41 4.16
N LYS A 155 -1.58 -22.13 2.96
CA LYS A 155 -0.21 -21.64 2.77
C LYS A 155 -0.05 -20.15 3.05
N CYS A 156 -1.09 -19.35 2.80
CA CYS A 156 -1.07 -17.90 3.01
C CYS A 156 -1.93 -17.46 4.21
N LYS A 157 -2.75 -18.37 4.78
CA LYS A 157 -3.75 -18.04 5.82
C LYS A 157 -3.18 -17.29 7.01
N LYS A 158 -1.95 -17.63 7.44
CA LYS A 158 -1.32 -16.98 8.58
C LYS A 158 -0.92 -15.55 8.23
N GLN A 159 -0.13 -15.38 7.18
CA GLN A 159 0.44 -14.11 6.74
C GLN A 159 -0.66 -13.13 6.26
N CYS A 160 -1.68 -13.64 5.58
CA CYS A 160 -2.80 -12.84 5.06
C CYS A 160 -4.02 -12.81 5.99
N SER A 161 -3.85 -13.10 7.28
CA SER A 161 -4.92 -12.98 8.27
C SER A 161 -5.10 -11.52 8.72
N GLY A 162 -6.32 -11.15 9.12
CA GLY A 162 -6.57 -9.79 9.62
C GLY A 162 -5.68 -9.39 10.82
N VAL A 163 -5.28 -10.35 11.66
CA VAL A 163 -4.34 -10.10 12.79
C VAL A 163 -2.90 -9.86 12.35
N SER A 164 -2.54 -10.30 11.14
CA SER A 164 -1.22 -10.05 10.55
C SER A 164 -1.24 -8.83 9.63
N LEU A 165 -2.39 -8.46 9.06
CA LEU A 165 -2.49 -7.33 8.12
C LEU A 165 -2.79 -5.99 8.81
N LEU A 166 -3.18 -6.00 10.09
CA LEU A 166 -3.56 -4.81 10.84
C LEU A 166 -2.76 -4.70 12.14
N TRP A 167 -2.13 -3.54 12.35
CA TRP A 167 -1.55 -3.19 13.65
C TRP A 167 -2.66 -2.86 14.65
N ASN A 168 -3.67 -2.11 14.20
CA ASN A 168 -4.88 -1.81 14.94
C ASN A 168 -6.06 -1.59 13.98
N GLN A 169 -7.24 -1.25 14.51
CA GLN A 169 -8.45 -1.09 13.70
C GLN A 169 -8.35 0.00 12.61
N THR A 170 -7.46 0.97 12.75
CA THR A 170 -7.29 2.11 11.84
C THR A 170 -5.97 2.12 11.09
N THR A 171 -5.05 1.21 11.40
CA THR A 171 -3.67 1.23 10.91
C THR A 171 -3.31 -0.14 10.36
N PRO A 172 -3.01 -0.25 9.05
CA PRO A 172 -2.47 -1.46 8.47
C PRO A 172 -1.07 -1.76 9.00
N ASP A 173 -0.75 -3.04 9.20
CA ASP A 173 0.62 -3.48 9.45
C ASP A 173 1.33 -3.63 8.09
N ILE A 174 2.18 -2.65 7.76
CA ILE A 174 2.89 -2.62 6.47
C ILE A 174 3.83 -3.83 6.33
N GLN A 175 4.47 -4.26 7.41
CA GLN A 175 5.35 -5.43 7.36
C GLN A 175 4.55 -6.71 7.16
N GLY A 176 3.40 -6.83 7.82
CA GLY A 176 2.50 -7.96 7.63
C GLY A 176 1.86 -8.01 6.23
N ILE A 177 1.49 -6.84 5.68
CA ILE A 177 1.03 -6.71 4.29
C ILE A 177 2.12 -7.18 3.32
N ASP A 178 3.36 -6.72 3.50
CA ASP A 178 4.48 -7.10 2.65
C ASP A 178 4.73 -8.62 2.67
N GLN A 179 4.69 -9.24 3.86
CA GLN A 179 4.81 -10.69 4.01
C GLN A 179 3.65 -11.48 3.37
N CYS A 180 2.42 -10.95 3.44
CA CYS A 180 1.28 -11.56 2.77
C CYS A 180 1.44 -11.51 1.25
N LEU A 181 1.78 -10.33 0.71
CA LEU A 181 2.04 -10.15 -0.72
C LEU A 181 3.17 -11.06 -1.20
N ASP A 182 4.27 -11.13 -0.45
CA ASP A 182 5.38 -12.04 -0.74
C ASP A 182 4.93 -13.50 -0.81
N THR A 183 4.14 -13.94 0.17
CA THR A 183 3.60 -15.31 0.20
C THR A 183 2.66 -15.59 -0.99
N LEU A 184 1.82 -14.62 -1.36
CA LEU A 184 0.90 -14.75 -2.50
C LEU A 184 1.66 -14.79 -3.82
N CYS A 185 2.61 -13.88 -4.04
CA CYS A 185 3.37 -13.78 -5.29
C CYS A 185 4.40 -14.90 -5.48
N GLN A 186 5.02 -15.40 -4.40
CA GLN A 186 6.00 -16.50 -4.48
C GLN A 186 5.38 -17.90 -4.40
N GLY A 187 4.10 -18.04 -4.09
CA GLY A 187 3.49 -19.36 -3.86
C GLY A 187 3.24 -20.20 -5.12
N GLU A 188 3.62 -19.71 -6.30
CA GLU A 188 3.57 -20.39 -7.61
C GLU A 188 2.21 -21.12 -7.83
N TYR A 189 2.25 -22.43 -8.11
CA TYR A 189 1.08 -23.27 -8.30
C TYR A 189 0.13 -23.26 -7.09
N ASN A 190 0.63 -23.02 -5.88
CA ASN A 190 -0.19 -23.05 -4.66
C ASN A 190 -1.04 -21.77 -4.48
N SER A 191 -0.68 -20.68 -5.17
CA SER A 191 -1.34 -19.38 -5.07
C SER A 191 -2.34 -19.10 -6.22
N LEU A 192 -2.14 -19.65 -7.42
CA LEU A 192 -2.94 -19.38 -8.64
C LEU A 192 -3.85 -20.56 -9.03
N PRO A 193 -5.08 -20.37 -9.59
CA PRO A 193 -5.44 -19.39 -10.61
C PRO A 193 -6.76 -18.63 -10.34
N TYR A 194 -7.04 -18.28 -9.08
CA TYR A 194 -8.17 -17.42 -8.74
C TYR A 194 -7.70 -16.38 -7.72
N ALA A 195 -6.75 -15.55 -8.14
CA ALA A 195 -6.79 -14.19 -7.65
C ALA A 195 -8.12 -13.63 -8.18
N ASP A 196 -8.97 -13.10 -7.31
CA ASP A 196 -10.24 -12.48 -7.71
C ASP A 196 -10.00 -11.58 -8.94
N SER A 197 -10.99 -11.40 -9.81
CA SER A 197 -10.87 -10.48 -10.95
C SER A 197 -10.47 -9.05 -10.53
N ASP A 198 -10.55 -8.78 -9.23
CA ASP A 198 -10.19 -7.56 -8.53
C ASP A 198 -8.76 -7.55 -7.96
N VAL A 199 -7.88 -8.51 -8.31
CA VAL A 199 -6.49 -8.55 -7.84
C VAL A 199 -5.57 -8.21 -9.01
N VAL A 200 -5.56 -6.94 -9.40
CA VAL A 200 -4.78 -6.49 -10.56
C VAL A 200 -3.30 -6.33 -10.22
N GLY A 201 -2.44 -6.85 -11.10
CA GLY A 201 -1.15 -6.25 -11.46
C GLY A 201 0.02 -6.33 -10.46
N ILE A 202 -0.21 -6.75 -9.21
CA ILE A 202 0.86 -7.01 -8.25
C ILE A 202 1.31 -8.47 -8.43
N GLY A 203 2.16 -8.72 -9.43
CA GLY A 203 2.90 -9.99 -9.57
C GLY A 203 2.49 -10.95 -10.69
N VAL A 204 2.06 -10.46 -11.86
CA VAL A 204 2.04 -11.27 -13.09
C VAL A 204 2.84 -10.61 -14.21
N GLY A 205 4.10 -10.32 -13.92
CA GLY A 205 5.11 -10.25 -14.97
C GLY A 205 5.34 -11.66 -15.51
N ARG A 206 4.96 -11.88 -16.77
CA ARG A 206 5.35 -13.07 -17.55
C ARG A 206 6.84 -13.35 -17.31
N ARG A 207 7.18 -14.54 -16.80
CA ARG A 207 8.44 -15.18 -17.21
C ARG A 207 8.24 -15.59 -18.67
N GLY A 208 8.83 -14.80 -19.58
CA GLY A 208 9.33 -15.30 -20.85
C GLY A 208 10.79 -15.65 -20.65
#